data_AF-A0A353SAD6-F1
#
_entry.id   AF-A0A353SAD6-F1
#
_cell.length_a   1.000
_cell.length_b   1.000
_cell.length_c   1.000
_cell.angle_alpha   90.00
_cell.angle_beta   90.00
_cell.angle_gamma   90.00
#
_symmetry.space_group_name_H-M   'P 1'
#
loop_
_entity.id
_entity.type
_entity.pdbx_description
1 polymer ?
#
loop_
_entity_poly.entity_id
_entity_poly.type
_entity_poly.pdbx_seq_one_letter_code
_entity_poly.pdbx_strand_id
1 'polypeptide(L)'
;MKKKYLAAEFAAVFFLLVLPPLLVRSGEGSATLVSAADFSWTALMQLAVALFLDIQFRCTQRQVLPSAPAAAQSFQKLVTVLLWGSTTFGCLMLIYALMGTLALLLPSFFAAGRDFPVPAPGLLLALNLAAGAYYEEVLYRQFIPGSLRSLLPARRLAIPVELVSLLLFAFSHRYLGAPSVLNAALCGIMLRICCIRTGGVRTGAAVHFLYNMLLVLASALLGGGG
;
A
#
# COMPACT_ATOMS: atom_id res chain seq x y z
N MET A 1 1.44 -26.06 0.85
CA MET A 1 1.00 -26.12 2.27
C MET A 1 -0.36 -26.81 2.37
N LYS A 2 -0.63 -27.60 3.41
CA LYS A 2 -2.00 -28.11 3.65
C LYS A 2 -2.91 -26.93 4.01
N LYS A 3 -4.15 -26.88 3.48
CA LYS A 3 -5.10 -25.76 3.66
C LYS A 3 -5.30 -25.30 5.11
N LYS A 4 -5.20 -26.23 6.07
CA LYS A 4 -5.32 -25.94 7.51
C LYS A 4 -4.23 -24.99 8.04
N TYR A 5 -2.99 -25.11 7.56
CA TYR A 5 -1.89 -24.22 7.98
C TYR A 5 -2.04 -22.82 7.38
N LEU A 6 -2.53 -22.74 6.14
CA LEU A 6 -2.78 -21.46 5.48
C LEU A 6 -3.90 -20.66 6.18
N ALA A 7 -4.95 -21.34 6.66
CA ALA A 7 -6.02 -20.67 7.39
C ALA A 7 -5.55 -20.10 8.74
N ALA A 8 -4.73 -20.86 9.48
CA ALA A 8 -4.16 -20.42 10.75
C ALA A 8 -3.19 -19.25 10.56
N GLU A 9 -2.34 -19.31 9.53
CA GLU A 9 -1.45 -18.22 9.15
C GLU A 9 -2.21 -16.96 8.73
N PHE A 10 -3.22 -17.11 7.87
CA PHE A 10 -4.06 -16.00 7.47
C PHE A 10 -4.72 -15.34 8.69
N ALA A 11 -5.24 -16.14 9.63
CA ALA A 11 -5.80 -15.62 10.86
C ALA A 11 -4.75 -14.86 11.70
N ALA A 12 -3.56 -15.43 11.88
CA ALA A 12 -2.48 -14.78 12.62
C ALA A 12 -2.08 -13.43 12.00
N VAL A 13 -1.84 -13.39 10.69
CA VAL A 13 -1.54 -12.15 9.95
C VAL A 13 -2.71 -11.17 10.04
N PHE A 14 -3.94 -11.64 9.89
CA PHE A 14 -5.12 -10.78 9.98
C PHE A 14 -5.23 -10.13 11.36
N PHE A 15 -5.17 -10.91 12.44
CA PHE A 15 -5.33 -10.39 13.80
C PHE A 15 -4.17 -9.52 14.26
N LEU A 16 -2.94 -9.83 13.85
CA LEU A 16 -1.75 -9.10 14.29
C LEU A 16 -1.42 -7.88 13.43
N LEU A 17 -1.76 -7.89 12.14
CA LEU A 17 -1.26 -6.91 11.16
C LEU A 17 -2.36 -6.13 10.44
N VAL A 18 -3.54 -6.72 10.25
CA VAL A 18 -4.65 -6.11 9.51
C VAL A 18 -5.68 -5.50 10.45
N LEU A 19 -6.06 -6.22 11.51
CA LEU A 19 -7.08 -5.78 12.45
C LEU A 19 -6.67 -4.54 13.27
N PRO A 20 -5.42 -4.42 13.81
CA PRO A 20 -5.09 -3.28 14.67
C PRO A 20 -5.26 -1.91 13.97
N PRO A 21 -4.77 -1.69 12.73
CA PRO A 21 -5.03 -0.44 12.00
C PRO A 21 -6.52 -0.11 11.81
N LEU A 22 -7.39 -1.12 11.71
CA LEU A 22 -8.84 -0.94 11.59
C LEU A 22 -9.50 -0.50 12.90
N LEU A 23 -8.79 -0.56 14.02
CA LEU A 23 -9.29 -0.22 15.35
C LEU A 23 -8.77 1.14 15.87
N VAL A 24 -7.75 1.72 15.26
CA VAL A 24 -7.23 3.05 15.61
C VAL A 24 -8.27 4.14 15.25
N ARG A 25 -8.63 5.03 16.18
CA ARG A 25 -9.58 6.11 15.92
C ARG A 25 -8.88 7.38 15.41
N SER A 26 -9.65 8.23 14.73
CA SER A 26 -9.17 9.54 14.27
C SER A 26 -8.74 10.39 15.47
N GLY A 27 -7.54 10.98 15.41
CA GLY A 27 -6.95 11.76 16.52
C GLY A 27 -6.16 10.94 17.55
N GLU A 28 -6.41 9.63 17.71
CA GLU A 28 -5.59 8.74 18.54
C GLU A 28 -4.29 8.32 17.83
N GLY A 29 -4.24 8.48 16.51
CA GLY A 29 -3.03 8.40 15.68
C GLY A 29 -2.21 9.71 15.67
N SER A 30 -2.47 10.64 16.61
CA SER A 30 -1.62 11.82 16.86
C SER A 30 -0.43 11.50 17.76
N ALA A 31 -0.15 10.22 18.00
CA ALA A 31 1.20 9.80 18.33
C ALA A 31 2.05 9.98 17.07
N THR A 32 2.48 11.21 16.86
CA THR A 32 3.82 11.53 16.40
C THR A 32 4.19 10.79 15.09
N LEU A 33 4.39 11.58 14.02
CA LEU A 33 5.67 11.47 13.33
C LEU A 33 6.75 11.57 14.41
N VAL A 34 6.98 10.46 15.14
CA VAL A 34 8.04 10.31 16.15
C VAL A 34 9.24 10.50 15.29
N SER A 35 9.74 11.74 15.28
CA SER A 35 10.96 12.16 14.64
C SER A 35 11.25 11.33 13.40
N ALA A 36 10.80 11.71 12.21
CA ALA A 36 11.25 11.00 11.00
C ALA A 36 12.79 11.08 10.78
N ALA A 37 13.49 11.75 11.69
CA ALA A 37 14.94 11.74 11.87
C ALA A 37 15.47 10.55 12.71
N ASP A 38 14.62 9.75 13.36
CA ASP A 38 15.02 8.57 14.12
C ASP A 38 14.72 7.27 13.37
N PHE A 39 15.64 6.30 13.51
CA PHE A 39 15.49 4.97 12.95
C PHE A 39 14.30 4.25 13.63
N SER A 40 13.22 4.03 12.89
CA SER A 40 12.05 3.36 13.45
C SER A 40 12.23 1.84 13.39
N TRP A 41 12.32 1.20 14.55
CA TRP A 41 12.22 -0.25 14.67
C TRP A 41 10.95 -0.81 14.01
N THR A 42 9.87 -0.02 13.92
CA THR A 42 8.63 -0.44 13.26
C THR A 42 8.82 -0.60 11.75
N ALA A 43 9.62 0.24 11.10
CA ALA A 43 9.88 0.15 9.67
C ALA A 43 10.72 -1.09 9.34
N LEU A 44 11.71 -1.42 10.20
CA LEU A 44 12.48 -2.65 10.04
C LEU A 44 11.61 -3.89 10.25
N MET A 45 10.70 -3.88 11.23
CA MET A 45 9.73 -4.97 11.44
C MET A 45 8.78 -5.12 10.25
N GLN A 46 8.23 -4.01 9.74
CA GLN A 46 7.38 -4.01 8.55
C GLN A 46 8.10 -4.59 7.35
N LEU A 47 9.35 -4.18 7.11
CA LEU A 47 10.17 -4.71 6.04
C LEU A 47 10.44 -6.21 6.21
N ALA A 48 10.79 -6.65 7.43
CA ALA A 48 11.04 -8.06 7.72
C ALA A 48 9.79 -8.93 7.46
N VAL A 49 8.63 -8.48 7.94
CA VAL A 49 7.34 -9.15 7.68
C VAL A 49 7.03 -9.19 6.19
N ALA A 50 7.18 -8.07 5.49
CA ALA A 50 6.94 -7.97 4.05
C ALA A 50 7.83 -8.94 3.26
N LEU A 51 9.13 -8.99 3.58
CA LEU A 51 10.07 -9.90 2.96
C LEU A 51 9.71 -11.36 3.22
N PHE A 52 9.33 -11.71 4.45
CA PHE A 52 8.91 -13.07 4.79
C PHE A 52 7.69 -13.51 3.96
N LEU A 53 6.65 -12.67 3.92
CA LEU A 53 5.43 -12.94 3.14
C LEU A 53 5.71 -12.98 1.63
N ASP A 54 6.58 -12.11 1.10
CA ASP A 54 6.94 -12.11 -0.32
C ASP A 54 7.74 -13.35 -0.72
N ILE A 55 8.73 -13.74 0.09
CA ILE A 55 9.53 -14.95 -0.13
C ILE A 55 8.63 -16.19 -0.11
N GLN A 56 7.76 -16.31 0.88
CA GLN A 56 6.82 -17.42 0.99
C GLN A 56 5.89 -17.52 -0.23
N PHE A 57 5.32 -16.39 -0.66
CA PHE A 57 4.45 -16.34 -1.83
C PHE A 57 5.18 -16.78 -3.10
N ARG A 58 6.42 -16.29 -3.31
CA ARG A 58 7.26 -16.68 -4.44
C ARG A 58 7.60 -18.17 -4.42
N CYS A 59 7.96 -18.72 -3.26
CA CYS A 59 8.25 -20.16 -3.13
C CYS A 59 7.02 -21.01 -3.46
N THR A 60 5.82 -20.52 -3.12
CA THR A 60 4.55 -21.22 -3.43
C THR A 60 4.19 -21.13 -4.92
N GLN A 61 4.41 -19.98 -5.56
CA GLN A 61 4.10 -19.75 -6.99
C GLN A 61 5.12 -20.40 -7.93
N ARG A 62 6.41 -20.43 -7.57
CA ARG A 62 7.48 -21.06 -8.38
C ARG A 62 7.26 -22.55 -8.65
N GLN A 63 6.48 -23.23 -7.82
CA GLN A 63 6.16 -24.65 -8.01
C GLN A 63 5.19 -24.91 -9.17
N VAL A 64 4.64 -23.86 -9.82
CA VAL A 64 3.49 -23.99 -10.74
C VAL A 64 3.80 -23.61 -12.19
N LEU A 65 4.89 -22.87 -12.51
CA LEU A 65 5.17 -22.45 -13.90
C LEU A 65 6.51 -22.98 -14.46
N PRO A 66 6.53 -23.52 -15.70
CA PRO A 66 7.76 -23.82 -16.43
C PRO A 66 8.41 -22.55 -17.00
N SER A 67 9.73 -22.62 -17.21
CA SER A 67 10.58 -21.49 -17.63
C SER A 67 10.48 -21.24 -19.14
N ALA A 68 10.39 -19.98 -19.55
CA ALA A 68 10.31 -19.54 -20.96
C ALA A 68 11.55 -18.67 -21.33
N PRO A 69 11.88 -18.45 -22.62
CA PRO A 69 13.17 -17.89 -23.04
C PRO A 69 13.40 -16.42 -22.65
N ALA A 70 14.63 -16.11 -22.22
CA ALA A 70 14.91 -15.02 -21.27
C ALA A 70 15.05 -13.58 -21.84
N ALA A 71 15.49 -13.41 -23.10
CA ALA A 71 15.91 -12.09 -23.60
C ALA A 71 14.74 -11.20 -24.08
N ALA A 72 13.89 -11.69 -24.98
CA ALA A 72 12.73 -10.94 -25.49
C ALA A 72 11.68 -10.65 -24.40
N GLN A 73 11.58 -11.53 -23.40
CA GLN A 73 10.71 -11.35 -22.23
C GLN A 73 11.18 -10.22 -21.31
N SER A 74 12.50 -9.98 -21.24
CA SER A 74 13.06 -8.96 -20.34
C SER A 74 12.74 -7.54 -20.81
N PHE A 75 12.82 -7.27 -22.12
CA PHE A 75 12.47 -5.97 -22.68
C PHE A 75 10.97 -5.67 -22.58
N GLN A 76 10.11 -6.62 -22.96
CA GLN A 76 8.64 -6.46 -22.83
C GLN A 76 8.22 -6.23 -21.38
N LYS A 77 8.87 -6.92 -20.43
CA LYS A 77 8.65 -6.71 -19.00
C LYS A 77 9.08 -5.33 -18.55
N LEU A 78 10.23 -4.83 -19.01
CA LEU A 78 10.68 -3.47 -18.72
C LEU A 78 9.68 -2.43 -19.24
N VAL A 79 9.24 -2.55 -20.51
CA VAL A 79 8.23 -1.66 -21.10
C VAL A 79 6.94 -1.69 -20.30
N THR A 80 6.48 -2.87 -19.89
CA THR A 80 5.26 -3.03 -19.09
C THR A 80 5.40 -2.35 -17.72
N VAL A 81 6.55 -2.53 -17.05
CA VAL A 81 6.84 -1.88 -15.76
C VAL A 81 6.89 -0.37 -15.89
N LEU A 82 7.54 0.17 -16.93
CA LEU A 82 7.63 1.62 -17.14
C LEU A 82 6.27 2.23 -17.46
N LEU A 83 5.51 1.61 -18.38
CA LEU A 83 4.20 2.08 -18.80
C LEU A 83 3.20 2.09 -17.64
N TRP A 84 3.06 0.96 -16.94
CA TRP A 84 2.08 0.86 -15.86
C TRP A 84 2.55 1.57 -14.60
N GLY A 85 3.86 1.65 -14.36
CA GLY A 85 4.44 2.46 -13.30
C GLY A 85 4.10 3.94 -13.47
N SER A 86 4.39 4.53 -14.65
CA SER A 86 4.12 5.94 -14.93
C SER A 86 2.63 6.25 -14.95
N THR A 87 1.81 5.38 -15.56
CA THR A 87 0.35 5.54 -15.59
C THR A 87 -0.24 5.55 -14.18
N THR A 88 0.17 4.59 -13.34
CA THR A 88 -0.31 4.48 -11.96
C THR A 88 0.09 5.72 -11.15
N PHE A 89 1.35 6.15 -11.28
CA PHE A 89 1.84 7.33 -10.60
C PHE A 89 1.06 8.59 -11.00
N GLY A 90 0.83 8.79 -12.30
CA GLY A 90 0.01 9.89 -12.81
C GLY A 90 -1.41 9.87 -12.25
N CYS A 91 -2.06 8.70 -12.21
CA CYS A 91 -3.39 8.56 -11.61
C CYS A 91 -3.42 8.88 -10.11
N LEU A 92 -2.41 8.44 -9.35
CA LEU A 92 -2.28 8.77 -7.93
C LEU A 92 -2.15 10.29 -7.70
N MET A 93 -1.38 10.97 -8.55
CA MET A 93 -1.27 12.44 -8.49
C MET A 93 -2.58 13.14 -8.85
N LEU A 94 -3.33 12.63 -9.84
CA LEU A 94 -4.66 13.16 -10.18
C LEU A 94 -5.67 12.94 -9.05
N ILE A 95 -5.63 11.78 -8.39
CA ILE A 95 -6.46 11.51 -7.20
C ILE A 95 -6.12 12.50 -6.09
N TYR A 96 -4.84 12.74 -5.81
CA TYR A 96 -4.41 13.73 -4.82
C TYR A 96 -4.91 15.14 -5.16
N ALA A 97 -4.75 15.58 -6.41
CA ALA A 97 -5.24 16.89 -6.87
C ALA A 97 -6.78 16.99 -6.75
N LEU A 98 -7.50 15.92 -7.08
CA LEU A 98 -8.95 15.85 -6.93
C LEU A 98 -9.36 15.96 -5.46
N MET A 99 -8.70 15.23 -4.56
CA MET A 99 -8.98 15.31 -3.12
C MET A 99 -8.70 16.71 -2.57
N GLY A 100 -7.59 17.34 -2.98
CA GLY A 100 -7.28 18.72 -2.63
C GLY A 100 -8.33 19.71 -3.14
N THR A 101 -8.80 19.54 -4.38
CA THR A 101 -9.87 20.36 -4.96
C THR A 101 -11.18 20.18 -4.20
N LEU A 102 -11.57 18.94 -3.89
CA LEU A 102 -12.76 18.66 -3.08
C LEU A 102 -12.65 19.26 -1.68
N ALA A 103 -11.45 19.27 -1.08
CA ALA A 103 -11.21 19.89 0.21
C ALA A 103 -11.40 21.42 0.20
N LEU A 104 -11.13 22.08 -0.94
CA LEU A 104 -11.42 23.51 -1.12
C LEU A 104 -12.92 23.77 -1.31
N LEU A 105 -13.62 22.88 -2.01
CA LEU A 105 -15.05 23.03 -2.29
C LEU A 105 -15.96 22.62 -1.12
N LEU A 106 -15.52 21.68 -0.28
CA LEU A 106 -16.29 21.07 0.82
C LEU A 106 -15.52 21.15 2.16
N PRO A 107 -15.12 22.34 2.63
CA PRO A 107 -14.21 22.48 3.76
C PRO A 107 -14.73 21.84 5.05
N SER A 108 -16.05 21.85 5.31
CA SER A 108 -16.65 21.22 6.50
C SER A 108 -16.49 19.70 6.54
N PHE A 109 -16.38 19.04 5.40
CA PHE A 109 -16.14 17.59 5.31
C PHE A 109 -14.65 17.24 5.43
N PHE A 110 -13.77 18.16 5.03
CA PHE A 110 -12.31 17.96 4.99
C PHE A 110 -11.55 18.70 6.11
N ALA A 111 -12.25 19.32 7.07
CA ALA A 111 -11.66 20.15 8.13
C ALA A 111 -10.80 19.37 9.15
N ALA A 112 -10.96 18.05 9.26
CA ALA A 112 -10.51 17.26 10.41
C ALA A 112 -9.08 16.69 10.34
N GLY A 113 -8.12 17.26 9.60
CA GLY A 113 -6.81 16.59 9.46
C GLY A 113 -5.65 17.41 8.92
N ARG A 114 -5.59 18.73 9.19
CA ARG A 114 -4.57 19.60 8.58
C ARG A 114 -3.28 19.82 9.37
N ASP A 115 -3.11 19.19 10.52
CA ASP A 115 -1.91 19.43 11.33
C ASP A 115 -1.02 18.20 11.38
N PHE A 116 -0.14 18.09 10.39
CA PHE A 116 1.06 17.26 10.50
C PHE A 116 2.28 18.19 10.49
N PRO A 117 3.02 18.35 11.60
CA PRO A 117 4.35 18.92 11.52
C PRO A 117 5.22 17.94 10.70
N VAL A 118 5.54 18.33 9.47
CA VAL A 118 6.31 17.47 8.56
C VAL A 118 7.80 17.71 8.78
N PRO A 119 8.57 16.70 9.23
CA PRO A 119 10.03 16.80 9.26
C PRO A 119 10.58 16.95 7.84
N ALA A 120 11.69 17.68 7.70
CA ALA A 120 12.34 17.89 6.40
C ALA A 120 12.65 16.54 5.71
N PRO A 121 12.50 16.44 4.37
CA PRO A 121 12.81 15.23 3.64
C PRO A 121 14.25 14.79 3.89
N GLY A 122 14.44 13.53 4.28
CA GLY A 122 15.74 12.96 4.61
C GLY A 122 15.78 11.45 4.38
N LEU A 123 16.98 10.87 4.43
CA LEU A 123 17.21 9.45 4.12
C LEU A 123 16.39 8.50 5.00
N LEU A 124 16.33 8.74 6.31
CA LEU A 124 15.61 7.87 7.25
C LEU A 124 14.08 7.90 7.00
N LEU A 125 13.52 9.07 6.72
CA LEU A 125 12.14 9.21 6.29
C LEU A 125 11.88 8.44 4.98
N ALA A 126 12.77 8.59 3.99
CA ALA A 126 12.63 7.87 2.73
C ALA A 126 12.66 6.34 2.94
N LEU A 127 13.52 5.84 3.82
CA LEU A 127 13.58 4.42 4.17
C LEU A 127 12.31 3.95 4.88
N ASN A 128 11.77 4.73 5.82
CA ASN A 128 10.52 4.43 6.49
C ASN A 128 9.34 4.37 5.50
N LEU A 129 9.25 5.34 4.60
CA LEU A 129 8.20 5.38 3.58
C LEU A 129 8.35 4.22 2.57
N ALA A 130 9.57 3.88 2.18
CA ALA A 130 9.82 2.74 1.30
C ALA A 130 9.44 1.41 1.96
N ALA A 131 9.81 1.21 3.23
CA ALA A 131 9.45 0.03 4.00
C ALA A 131 7.93 -0.10 4.17
N GLY A 132 7.26 1.00 4.56
CA GLY A 132 5.80 1.04 4.70
C GLY A 132 5.08 0.76 3.39
N ALA A 133 5.48 1.43 2.30
CA ALA A 133 4.90 1.20 0.98
C ALA A 133 5.07 -0.25 0.52
N TYR A 134 6.26 -0.84 0.67
CA TYR A 134 6.49 -2.23 0.31
C TYR A 134 5.68 -3.20 1.18
N TYR A 135 5.62 -2.95 2.48
CA TYR A 135 4.81 -3.74 3.42
C TYR A 135 3.32 -3.73 3.04
N GLU A 136 2.75 -2.57 2.76
CA GLU A 136 1.34 -2.48 2.38
C GLU A 136 1.05 -3.15 1.04
N GLU A 137 1.93 -3.01 0.06
CA GLU A 137 1.75 -3.71 -1.22
C GLU A 137 1.81 -5.23 -1.06
N VAL A 138 2.77 -5.74 -0.29
CA VAL A 138 2.86 -7.18 -0.01
C VAL A 138 1.62 -7.66 0.75
N LEU A 139 1.18 -6.95 1.78
CA LEU A 139 0.06 -7.37 2.60
C LEU A 139 -1.27 -7.33 1.84
N TYR A 140 -1.61 -6.17 1.27
CA TYR A 140 -2.93 -5.91 0.69
C TYR A 140 -3.06 -6.29 -0.79
N ARG A 141 -1.97 -6.42 -1.55
CA ARG A 141 -2.05 -6.79 -2.98
C ARG A 141 -1.55 -8.20 -3.25
N GLN A 142 -0.73 -8.77 -2.38
CA GLN A 142 -0.22 -10.12 -2.57
C GLN A 142 -0.80 -11.12 -1.57
N PHE A 143 -0.55 -10.92 -0.28
CA PHE A 143 -0.86 -11.89 0.77
C PHE A 143 -2.37 -12.08 0.94
N ILE A 144 -3.12 -11.02 1.30
CA ILE A 144 -4.57 -11.13 1.56
C ILE A 144 -5.33 -11.73 0.36
N PRO A 145 -5.24 -11.18 -0.87
CA PRO A 145 -6.02 -11.71 -1.98
C PRO A 145 -5.51 -13.09 -2.43
N GLY A 146 -4.20 -13.37 -2.31
CA GLY A 146 -3.61 -14.67 -2.62
C GLY A 146 -4.07 -15.78 -1.65
N SER A 147 -4.04 -15.50 -0.36
CA SER A 147 -4.47 -16.41 0.70
C SER A 147 -5.97 -16.67 0.64
N LEU A 148 -6.79 -15.63 0.49
CA LEU A 148 -8.25 -15.79 0.36
C LEU A 148 -8.64 -16.61 -0.86
N ARG A 149 -8.02 -16.41 -2.02
CA ARG A 149 -8.26 -17.25 -3.22
C ARG A 149 -7.88 -18.71 -3.02
N SER A 150 -6.85 -18.97 -2.24
CA SER A 150 -6.38 -20.32 -1.96
C SER A 150 -7.27 -21.04 -0.93
N LEU A 151 -7.85 -20.27 0.01
CA LEU A 151 -8.80 -20.77 1.01
C LEU A 151 -10.21 -20.94 0.44
N LEU A 152 -10.62 -20.08 -0.49
CA LEU A 152 -11.96 -20.02 -1.09
C LEU A 152 -11.92 -20.55 -2.54
N PRO A 153 -12.27 -21.82 -2.79
CA PRO A 153 -12.03 -22.48 -4.08
C PRO A 153 -12.92 -22.01 -5.25
N ALA A 154 -13.84 -21.07 -5.04
CA ALA A 154 -14.80 -20.67 -6.06
C ALA A 154 -14.32 -19.48 -6.90
N ARG A 155 -14.24 -19.65 -8.23
CA ARG A 155 -13.97 -18.56 -9.18
C ARG A 155 -14.95 -17.37 -9.04
N ARG A 156 -16.18 -17.62 -8.59
CA ARG A 156 -17.21 -16.59 -8.31
C ARG A 156 -16.81 -15.63 -7.19
N LEU A 157 -15.83 -15.99 -6.35
CA LEU A 157 -15.35 -15.18 -5.24
C LEU A 157 -14.16 -14.27 -5.62
N ALA A 158 -13.73 -14.26 -6.88
CA ALA A 158 -12.60 -13.44 -7.31
C ALA A 158 -12.83 -11.94 -7.07
N ILE A 159 -14.01 -11.41 -7.42
CA ILE A 159 -14.37 -10.00 -7.21
C ILE A 159 -14.55 -9.69 -5.71
N PRO A 160 -15.33 -10.48 -4.92
CA PRO A 160 -15.42 -10.30 -3.48
C PRO A 160 -14.06 -10.26 -2.77
N VAL A 161 -13.11 -11.12 -3.15
CA VAL A 161 -11.77 -11.13 -2.54
C VAL A 161 -11.01 -9.83 -2.81
N GLU A 162 -11.10 -9.30 -4.04
CA GLU A 162 -10.50 -8.01 -4.37
C GLU A 162 -11.13 -6.87 -3.59
N LEU A 163 -12.47 -6.88 -3.48
CA LEU A 163 -13.22 -5.87 -2.74
C LEU A 163 -12.84 -5.89 -1.26
N VAL A 164 -12.76 -7.08 -0.63
CA VAL A 164 -12.33 -7.20 0.76
C VAL A 164 -10.94 -6.62 0.95
N SER A 165 -9.98 -6.97 0.09
CA SER A 165 -8.62 -6.45 0.21
C SER A 165 -8.55 -4.93 0.06
N LEU A 166 -9.32 -4.38 -0.88
CA LEU A 166 -9.43 -2.95 -1.10
C LEU A 166 -10.02 -2.21 0.11
N LEU A 167 -11.10 -2.76 0.68
CA LEU A 167 -11.76 -2.17 1.85
C LEU A 167 -10.84 -2.22 3.07
N LEU A 168 -10.14 -3.34 3.30
CA LEU A 168 -9.18 -3.46 4.40
C LEU A 168 -8.06 -2.40 4.27
N PHE A 169 -7.54 -2.18 3.07
CA PHE A 169 -6.55 -1.13 2.80
C PHE A 169 -7.12 0.28 3.03
N ALA A 170 -8.32 0.56 2.52
CA ALA A 170 -8.92 1.89 2.67
C ALA A 170 -9.21 2.21 4.14
N PHE A 171 -9.79 1.27 4.88
CA PHE A 171 -10.14 1.47 6.28
C PHE A 171 -8.94 1.41 7.23
N SER A 172 -7.79 0.84 6.82
CA SER A 172 -6.56 0.95 7.61
C SER A 172 -6.06 2.40 7.71
N HIS A 173 -6.54 3.28 6.84
CA HIS A 173 -6.23 4.72 6.82
C HIS A 173 -7.29 5.57 7.55
N ARG A 174 -8.29 4.96 8.20
CA ARG A 174 -9.39 5.70 8.87
C ARG A 174 -8.91 6.64 9.98
N TYR A 175 -7.76 6.35 10.59
CA TYR A 175 -7.17 7.17 11.63
C TYR A 175 -6.76 8.56 11.12
N LEU A 176 -6.60 8.70 9.80
CA LEU A 176 -6.34 9.96 9.09
C LEU A 176 -7.64 10.69 8.66
N GLY A 177 -8.81 10.19 9.08
CA GLY A 177 -10.13 10.77 8.76
C GLY A 177 -10.79 10.20 7.49
N ALA A 178 -12.07 10.52 7.31
CA ALA A 178 -12.89 10.02 6.21
C ALA A 178 -12.36 10.37 4.81
N PRO A 179 -11.83 11.59 4.54
CA PRO A 179 -11.16 11.90 3.28
C PRO A 179 -10.02 10.95 2.91
N SER A 180 -9.23 10.55 3.92
CA SER A 180 -8.08 9.68 3.73
C SER A 180 -8.50 8.25 3.39
N VAL A 181 -9.64 7.78 3.91
CA VAL A 181 -10.24 6.49 3.51
C VAL A 181 -10.64 6.51 2.03
N LEU A 182 -11.27 7.59 1.58
CA LEU A 182 -11.67 7.75 0.17
C LEU A 182 -10.44 7.83 -0.75
N ASN A 183 -9.43 8.62 -0.37
CA ASN A 183 -8.16 8.69 -1.09
C ASN A 183 -7.48 7.31 -1.19
N ALA A 184 -7.38 6.59 -0.06
CA ALA A 184 -6.82 5.26 0.01
C ALA A 184 -7.62 4.25 -0.84
N ALA A 185 -8.95 4.34 -0.87
CA ALA A 185 -9.76 3.49 -1.75
C ALA A 185 -9.42 3.73 -3.23
N LEU A 186 -9.37 4.98 -3.70
CA LEU A 186 -9.06 5.31 -5.09
C LEU A 186 -7.63 4.91 -5.47
N CYS A 187 -6.64 5.27 -4.64
CA CYS A 187 -5.24 4.89 -4.83
C CYS A 187 -5.08 3.36 -4.81
N GLY A 188 -5.81 2.68 -3.91
CA GLY A 188 -5.77 1.23 -3.78
C GLY A 188 -6.26 0.47 -5.02
N ILE A 189 -7.26 1.01 -5.73
CA ILE A 189 -7.70 0.46 -7.03
C ILE A 189 -6.58 0.57 -8.04
N MET A 190 -5.94 1.74 -8.16
CA MET A 190 -4.86 1.97 -9.14
C MET A 190 -3.64 1.11 -8.85
N LEU A 191 -3.21 1.01 -7.59
CA LEU A 191 -2.12 0.13 -7.15
C LEU A 191 -2.44 -1.34 -7.43
N ARG A 192 -3.70 -1.76 -7.29
CA ARG A 192 -4.11 -3.12 -7.65
C ARG A 192 -4.02 -3.38 -9.15
N ILE A 193 -4.47 -2.44 -10.00
CA ILE A 193 -4.33 -2.55 -11.44
C ILE A 193 -2.84 -2.65 -11.81
N CYS A 194 -1.99 -1.79 -11.23
CA CYS A 194 -0.54 -1.85 -11.40
C CYS A 194 0.02 -3.22 -11.06
N CYS A 195 -0.34 -3.79 -9.90
CA CYS A 195 0.11 -5.10 -9.46
C CYS A 195 -0.28 -6.22 -10.45
N ILE A 196 -1.52 -6.19 -10.97
CA ILE A 196 -1.99 -7.19 -11.95
C ILE A 196 -1.23 -7.04 -13.27
N ARG A 197 -1.06 -5.81 -13.75
CA ARG A 197 -0.46 -5.52 -15.06
C ARG A 197 1.06 -5.75 -15.09
N THR A 198 1.73 -5.53 -13.98
CA THR A 198 3.19 -5.73 -13.85
C THR A 198 3.55 -7.11 -13.31
N GLY A 199 2.55 -7.91 -12.90
CA GLY A 199 2.73 -9.27 -12.42
C GLY A 199 3.37 -9.36 -11.02
N GLY A 200 3.32 -8.29 -10.22
CA GLY A 200 3.85 -8.30 -8.86
C GLY A 200 3.77 -6.95 -8.16
N VAL A 201 4.15 -6.95 -6.88
CA VAL A 201 4.02 -5.78 -6.00
C VAL A 201 5.13 -4.72 -6.14
N ARG A 202 6.26 -5.07 -6.77
CA ARG A 202 7.45 -4.20 -6.77
C ARG A 202 7.23 -2.86 -7.44
N THR A 203 6.58 -2.85 -8.60
CA THR A 203 6.27 -1.61 -9.33
C THR A 203 5.26 -0.77 -8.56
N GLY A 204 4.22 -1.41 -8.01
CA GLY A 204 3.25 -0.74 -7.12
C GLY A 204 3.94 -0.11 -5.93
N ALA A 205 4.88 -0.82 -5.28
CA ALA A 205 5.59 -0.33 -4.10
C ALA A 205 6.48 0.87 -4.40
N ALA A 206 7.19 0.84 -5.54
CA ALA A 206 7.98 1.98 -5.99
C ALA A 206 7.09 3.22 -6.27
N VAL A 207 5.97 3.04 -6.96
CA VAL A 207 5.02 4.12 -7.25
C VAL A 207 4.37 4.67 -5.97
N HIS A 208 3.99 3.79 -5.06
CA HIS A 208 3.41 4.15 -3.77
C HIS A 208 4.41 4.92 -2.89
N PHE A 209 5.67 4.47 -2.83
CA PHE A 209 6.75 5.20 -2.19
C PHE A 209 6.93 6.61 -2.78
N LEU A 210 7.01 6.72 -4.11
CA LEU A 210 7.18 8.01 -4.80
C LEU A 210 6.00 8.95 -4.51
N TYR A 211 4.78 8.42 -4.52
CA TYR A 211 3.58 9.16 -4.15
C TYR A 211 3.68 9.70 -2.72
N ASN A 212 4.02 8.85 -1.74
CA ASN A 212 4.14 9.27 -0.34
C ASN A 212 5.26 10.32 -0.15
N MET A 213 6.40 10.16 -0.83
CA MET A 213 7.49 11.15 -0.81
C MET A 213 7.04 12.51 -1.36
N LEU A 214 6.29 12.52 -2.46
CA LEU A 214 5.77 13.77 -3.01
C LEU A 214 4.73 14.42 -2.10
N LEU A 215 3.86 13.64 -1.45
CA LEU A 215 2.90 14.19 -0.50
C LEU A 215 3.59 14.86 0.69
N VAL A 216 4.63 14.23 1.23
CA VAL A 216 5.48 14.82 2.27
C VAL A 216 6.14 16.11 1.78
N LEU A 217 6.75 16.08 0.59
CA LEU A 217 7.42 17.25 0.02
C LEU A 217 6.43 18.41 -0.22
N ALA A 218 5.26 18.11 -0.80
CA ALA A 218 4.21 19.10 -1.03
C ALA A 218 3.71 19.70 0.29
N SER A 219 3.53 18.87 1.32
CA SER A 219 3.11 19.32 2.64
C SER A 219 4.18 20.19 3.32
N ALA A 220 5.47 19.84 3.20
CA ALA A 220 6.56 20.66 3.73
C ALA A 220 6.67 22.03 3.02
N LEU A 221 6.46 22.06 1.69
CA LEU A 221 6.50 23.30 0.90
C LEU A 221 5.28 24.21 1.16
N LEU A 222 4.10 23.63 1.36
CA LEU A 222 2.85 24.38 1.55
C LEU A 222 2.57 24.73 3.03
N GLY A 223 3.12 23.97 3.97
CA GLY A 223 2.99 24.20 5.42
C GLY A 223 4.05 25.13 6.02
N GLY A 224 5.11 25.48 5.28
CA GLY A 224 6.19 26.36 5.74
C GLY A 224 5.94 27.86 5.56
N GLY A 225 4.69 28.28 5.32
CA GLY A 225 4.30 29.67 5.03
C GLY A 225 3.36 30.31 6.06
N GLY A 226 3.39 29.85 7.32
CA GLY A 226 2.64 30.41 8.45
C GLY A 226 3.57 31.02 9.47
#